data_AF-A0A2C9V3K3-F1
#
_entry.id   AF-A0A2C9V3K3-F1
#
_cell.length_a   1.000
_cell.length_b   1.000
_cell.length_c   1.000
_cell.angle_alpha   90.00
_cell.angle_beta   90.00
_cell.angle_gamma   90.00
#
_symmetry.space_group_name_H-M   'P 1'
#
loop_
_entity.id
_entity.type
_entity.pdbx_description
1 polymer ?
#
loop_
_entity_poly.entity_id
_entity_poly.type
_entity_poly.pdbx_seq_one_letter_code
_entity_poly.pdbx_strand_id
1 'polypeptide(L)'
;MADATSATSIVSVKLEYSCSKNTTTFNTKARDWTPMDDDIEVYVSELDKYPTPRKEVDAFIHKILHDPTPRKRLSVFSEICAGNR
;
A
#
# COMPACT_ATOMS: atom_id res chain seq x y z
N MET A 1 -30.39 23.71 11.28
CA MET A 1 -29.25 23.44 10.36
C MET A 1 -28.20 22.71 11.18
N ALA A 2 -28.01 21.40 10.95
CA ALA A 2 -26.95 20.61 11.56
C ALA A 2 -26.62 19.44 10.63
N ASP A 3 -25.32 19.14 10.57
CA ASP A 3 -24.54 18.46 9.54
C ASP A 3 -24.95 17.06 9.10
N ALA A 4 -24.71 16.80 7.81
CA ALA A 4 -24.72 15.47 7.21
C ALA A 4 -23.37 14.79 7.44
N THR A 5 -23.33 13.80 8.34
CA THR A 5 -22.20 12.88 8.48
C THR A 5 -22.16 11.93 7.27
N SER A 6 -21.31 12.23 6.30
CA SER A 6 -21.04 11.34 5.16
C SER A 6 -20.18 10.18 5.63
N ALA A 7 -20.80 9.01 5.83
CA ALA A 7 -20.08 7.78 6.13
C ALA A 7 -19.30 7.32 4.90
N THR A 8 -17.97 7.35 4.98
CA THR A 8 -17.10 6.74 3.99
C THR A 8 -17.22 5.22 4.10
N SER A 9 -17.97 4.61 3.17
CA SER A 9 -18.03 3.16 3.02
C SER A 9 -16.66 2.64 2.57
N ILE A 10 -15.97 1.97 3.48
CA ILE A 10 -14.81 1.14 3.16
C ILE A 10 -15.34 -0.11 2.45
N VAL A 11 -15.21 -0.15 1.12
CA VAL A 11 -15.60 -1.32 0.33
C VAL A 11 -14.55 -2.40 0.58
N SER A 12 -14.90 -3.39 1.40
CA SER A 12 -14.07 -4.58 1.63
C SER A 12 -14.04 -5.44 0.37
N VAL A 13 -13.07 -5.21 -0.51
CA VAL A 13 -12.75 -6.17 -1.58
C VAL A 13 -12.11 -7.40 -0.95
N LYS A 14 -12.87 -8.51 -0.92
CA LYS A 14 -12.36 -9.82 -0.50
C LYS A 14 -11.38 -10.32 -1.57
N LEU A 15 -10.10 -10.05 -1.37
CA LEU A 15 -9.05 -10.63 -2.21
C LEU A 15 -8.84 -12.08 -1.77
N GLU A 16 -9.40 -13.04 -2.51
CA GLU A 16 -9.07 -14.45 -2.30
C GLU A 16 -7.68 -14.73 -2.88
N TYR A 17 -6.66 -14.75 -2.02
CA TYR A 17 -5.30 -15.13 -2.39
C TYR A 17 -5.11 -16.64 -2.20
N SER A 18 -5.02 -17.39 -3.30
CA SER A 18 -4.60 -18.78 -3.27
C SER A 18 -3.07 -18.86 -3.27
N CYS A 19 -2.48 -19.04 -2.09
CA CYS A 19 -1.04 -19.27 -1.96
C CYS A 19 -0.71 -20.72 -2.34
N SER A 20 -0.47 -20.97 -3.62
CA SER A 20 0.15 -22.23 -4.06
C SER A 20 1.62 -22.22 -3.64
N LYS A 21 1.97 -23.00 -2.61
CA LYS A 21 3.35 -23.17 -2.13
C LYS A 21 4.20 -23.88 -3.18
N ASN A 22 4.71 -23.18 -4.19
CA ASN A 22 5.84 -23.68 -4.95
C ASN A 22 7.12 -23.39 -4.15
N THR A 23 7.91 -24.43 -3.87
CA THR A 23 9.20 -24.29 -3.20
C THR A 23 10.24 -23.82 -4.23
N THR A 24 10.06 -22.61 -4.75
CA THR A 24 11.04 -21.98 -5.62
C THR A 24 12.04 -21.25 -4.75
N THR A 25 13.32 -21.59 -4.85
CA THR A 25 14.43 -20.91 -4.17
C THR A 25 14.31 -19.40 -4.42
N PHE A 26 13.96 -18.63 -3.38
CA PHE A 26 13.93 -17.17 -3.44
C PHE A 26 15.34 -16.69 -3.78
N ASN A 27 15.54 -16.23 -5.01
CA ASN A 27 16.78 -15.58 -5.41
C ASN A 27 16.93 -14.30 -4.55
N THR A 28 17.93 -14.29 -3.67
CA THR A 28 18.22 -13.17 -2.76
C THR A 28 18.76 -11.94 -3.47
N LYS A 29 19.01 -12.00 -4.79
CA LYS A 29 18.98 -10.82 -5.65
C LYS A 29 17.51 -10.45 -5.82
N ALA A 30 16.96 -9.75 -4.83
CA ALA A 30 15.61 -9.21 -4.88
C ALA A 30 15.49 -8.39 -6.17
N ARG A 31 14.94 -9.01 -7.20
CA ARG A 31 14.48 -8.31 -8.39
C ARG A 31 13.41 -7.35 -7.88
N ASP A 32 13.45 -6.09 -8.32
CA ASP A 32 12.44 -5.10 -7.98
C ASP A 32 11.09 -5.60 -8.50
N TRP A 33 10.38 -6.36 -7.65
CA TRP A 33 9.08 -6.91 -7.96
C TRP A 33 8.06 -5.80 -7.79
N THR A 34 7.23 -5.66 -8.81
CA THR A 34 6.15 -4.68 -8.88
C THR A 34 4.84 -5.45 -8.89
N PRO A 35 3.74 -4.93 -8.33
CA PRO A 35 2.44 -5.60 -8.38
C PRO A 35 2.01 -5.99 -9.81
N MET A 36 2.46 -5.22 -10.80
CA MET A 36 2.21 -5.48 -12.22
C MET A 36 2.93 -6.72 -12.77
N ASP A 37 3.96 -7.26 -12.09
CA ASP A 37 4.60 -8.54 -12.48
C ASP A 37 3.70 -9.76 -12.22
N ASP A 38 2.64 -9.59 -11.42
CA ASP A 38 1.61 -10.59 -11.11
C ASP A 38 0.26 -10.24 -11.78
N ASP A 39 0.27 -9.45 -12.85
CA ASP A 39 -0.92 -8.99 -13.60
C ASP A 39 -1.94 -8.18 -12.76
N ILE A 40 -1.48 -7.55 -11.67
CA ILE A 40 -2.32 -6.68 -10.82
C ILE A 40 -2.32 -5.26 -11.40
N GLU A 41 -3.50 -4.75 -11.75
CA GLU A 41 -3.68 -3.35 -12.14
C GLU A 41 -3.53 -2.42 -10.94
N VAL A 42 -2.70 -1.38 -11.08
CA VAL A 42 -2.43 -0.40 -10.03
C VAL A 42 -2.97 0.96 -10.45
N TYR A 43 -3.65 1.63 -9.52
CA TYR A 43 -4.14 3.00 -9.66
C TYR A 43 -3.51 3.81 -8.52
N VAL A 44 -2.56 4.70 -8.82
CA VAL A 44 -1.87 5.51 -7.81
C VAL A 44 -2.78 6.61 -7.26
N SER A 45 -3.69 7.14 -8.08
CA SER A 45 -4.74 8.05 -7.64
C SER A 45 -6.12 7.42 -7.86
N GLU A 46 -6.99 7.51 -6.86
CA GLU A 46 -8.37 6.98 -6.92
C GLU A 46 -9.25 7.63 -8.01
N LEU A 47 -8.83 8.78 -8.53
CA LEU A 47 -9.50 9.52 -9.59
C LEU A 47 -9.10 9.08 -11.01
N ASP A 48 -8.10 8.22 -11.14
CA ASP A 48 -7.59 7.83 -12.45
C ASP A 48 -8.55 6.86 -13.16
N LYS A 49 -8.92 7.20 -14.40
CA LYS A 49 -9.80 6.40 -15.24
C LYS A 49 -9.11 5.17 -15.84
N TYR A 50 -7.78 5.13 -15.82
CA TYR A 50 -6.97 4.08 -16.43
C TYR A 50 -5.87 3.65 -15.46
N PRO A 51 -5.40 2.39 -15.56
CA PRO A 51 -4.28 1.90 -14.76
C PRO A 51 -3.05 2.79 -14.92
N THR A 52 -2.35 3.02 -13.82
CA THR A 52 -1.12 3.81 -13.81
C THR A 52 -0.02 3.07 -14.57
N PRO A 53 0.70 3.73 -15.49
CA PRO A 53 1.81 3.12 -16.22
C PRO A 53 2.91 2.59 -15.28
N ARG A 54 3.54 1.47 -15.64
CA ARG A 54 4.59 0.82 -14.82
C ARG A 54 5.68 1.78 -14.34
N LYS A 55 6.19 2.65 -15.22
CA LYS A 55 7.23 3.64 -14.87
C LYS A 55 6.83 4.55 -13.70
N GLU A 56 5.55 4.89 -13.61
CA GLU A 56 5.00 5.82 -12.62
C GLU A 56 4.75 5.08 -11.30
N VAL A 57 4.31 3.82 -11.38
CA VAL A 57 4.24 2.91 -10.22
C VAL A 57 5.64 2.72 -9.63
N ASP A 58 6.64 2.43 -10.44
CA ASP A 58 8.03 2.24 -10.00
C ASP A 58 8.58 3.50 -9.33
N ALA A 59 8.38 4.66 -9.96
CA ALA A 59 8.78 5.94 -9.40
C ALA A 59 8.06 6.24 -8.07
N PHE A 60 6.77 5.90 -7.97
CA PHE A 60 5.98 6.09 -6.75
C PHE A 60 6.45 5.17 -5.60
N ILE A 61 6.72 3.90 -5.89
CA ILE A 61 7.27 2.95 -4.92
C ILE A 61 8.65 3.44 -4.45
N HIS A 62 9.53 3.79 -5.38
CA HIS A 62 10.85 4.32 -5.05
C HIS A 62 10.74 5.56 -4.16
N LYS A 63 9.84 6.48 -4.51
CA LYS A 63 9.55 7.68 -3.73
C LYS A 63 9.11 7.33 -2.31
N ILE A 64 8.14 6.45 -2.10
CA ILE A 64 7.66 6.11 -0.74
C ILE A 64 8.74 5.42 0.09
N LEU A 65 9.54 4.57 -0.53
CA LEU A 65 10.57 3.80 0.17
C LEU A 65 11.76 4.66 0.58
N HIS A 66 12.13 5.64 -0.24
CA HIS A 66 13.37 6.41 -0.06
C HIS A 66 13.16 7.87 0.36
N ASP A 67 12.00 8.47 0.09
CA ASP A 67 11.75 9.84 0.53
C ASP A 67 11.56 9.88 2.05
N PRO A 68 12.08 10.92 2.73
CA PRO A 68 11.83 11.20 4.14
C PRO A 68 10.33 11.43 4.38
N THR A 69 9.60 10.34 4.66
CA THR A 69 8.18 10.41 4.97
C THR A 69 8.01 10.50 6.48
N PRO A 70 7.25 11.48 7.01
CA PRO A 70 6.96 11.54 8.44
C PRO A 70 6.17 10.30 8.82
N ARG A 71 6.84 9.35 9.48
CA ARG A 71 6.22 8.13 10.00
C ARG A 71 5.27 8.52 11.13
N LYS A 72 3.99 8.71 10.81
CA LYS A 72 2.95 8.82 11.82
C LYS A 72 2.83 7.47 12.51
N ARG A 73 3.06 7.44 13.82
CA ARG A 73 2.73 6.25 14.62
C ARG A 73 1.24 5.97 14.44
N LEU A 74 0.89 4.70 14.24
CA LEU A 74 -0.52 4.33 14.29
C LEU A 74 -1.09 4.75 15.63
N SER A 75 -2.34 5.22 15.63
CA SER A 75 -3.00 5.75 16.84
C SER A 75 -2.92 4.77 18.02
N VAL A 76 -3.01 3.48 17.74
CA VAL A 76 -2.86 2.38 18.73
C VAL A 76 -1.51 2.40 19.46
N PHE A 77 -0.47 2.96 18.86
CA PHE A 77 0.88 3.05 19.44
C PHE A 77 1.19 4.42 20.05
N SER A 78 0.24 5.35 20.11
CA SER A 78 0.45 6.69 20.70
C SER A 78 0.67 6.61 22.20
N GLU A 79 -0.09 5.76 22.90
CA GLU A 79 -0.09 5.62 24.36
C GLU A 79 1.21 5.01 24.91
N ILE A 80 1.94 4.26 24.10
CA ILE A 80 3.19 3.59 24.50
C ILE A 80 4.36 4.59 24.67
N CYS A 81 4.23 5.84 24.22
CA CYS A 81 5.30 6.84 24.33
C CYS A 81 5.25 7.71 25.59
N ALA A 82 4.20 7.62 26.41
CA ALA A 82 4.06 8.46 27.60
C ALA A 82 4.92 7.99 28.81
N GLY A 83 5.89 7.10 28.59
CA GLY A 83 6.51 6.30 29.63
C GLY A 83 8.04 6.37 29.72
N ASN A 84 8.69 7.47 29.33
CA ASN A 84 10.08 7.73 29.76
C ASN A 84 10.13 9.07 30.47
N ARG A 85 9.99 9.00 31.80
CA ARG A 85 10.21 10.09 32.75
C ARG A 85 11.69 10.24 33.06
#